data_AF-A0A7W7HLL0-F1
#
_entry.id   AF-A0A7W7HLL0-F1
#
_cell.length_a   1.000
_cell.length_b   1.000
_cell.length_c   1.000
_cell.angle_alpha   90.00
_cell.angle_beta   90.00
_cell.angle_gamma   90.00
#
_symmetry.space_group_name_H-M   'P 1'
#
loop_
_entity.id
_entity.type
_entity.pdbx_description
1 polymer ?
#
loop_
_entity_poly.entity_id
_entity_poly.type
_entity_poly.pdbx_seq_one_letter_code
_entity_poly.pdbx_strand_id
1 'polypeptide(L)'
;MITNGGCRTSVLWAFPTTNEMTTPNGIGRYNHFDGGQSIYWSPATGAHEIHGSIRDKWAAMGWETSILGFPKTDELFGRTTKARYSDFQGGSIYWSPATGAHEIHGSINVLWVQRGRDKKDGLGLPTTDELSTPNKPGRYNHFQNGSIYWSPDTGAHEVHGSIRDKWAAMGWENSLLGFPKTDELTTPNGVGRYNHFQGGSIYWSPATGAHEVHGSIRDRWASLGWETSQLGFPTSDEYAIAGGGRRTDFQNNCFIRWYPSTGAQAVCNSVPKF
;
A
#
# COMPACT_ATOMS: atom_id res chain seq x y z
N MET A 1 -47.63 14.34 -20.11
CA MET A 1 -47.36 13.87 -18.73
C MET A 1 -45.95 13.33 -18.70
N ILE A 2 -44.99 14.14 -18.24
CA ILE A 2 -43.65 13.70 -17.90
C ILE A 2 -43.61 13.78 -16.39
N THR A 3 -43.53 12.62 -15.74
CA THR A 3 -43.57 12.48 -14.30
C THR A 3 -42.26 12.98 -13.69
N ASN A 4 -42.37 13.96 -12.80
CA ASN A 4 -41.31 14.44 -11.92
C ASN A 4 -40.72 13.26 -11.12
N GLY A 5 -39.54 12.80 -11.53
CA GLY A 5 -38.69 11.91 -10.74
C GLY A 5 -37.95 12.74 -9.70
N GLY A 6 -38.34 12.57 -8.44
CA GLY A 6 -37.92 13.40 -7.31
C GLY A 6 -36.42 13.56 -7.15
N CYS A 7 -35.96 14.80 -7.32
CA CYS A 7 -34.72 15.30 -6.76
C CYS A 7 -34.79 15.15 -5.24
N ARG A 8 -34.05 14.18 -4.68
CA ARG A 8 -33.91 14.06 -3.23
C ARG A 8 -32.98 15.18 -2.75
N THR A 9 -33.59 16.14 -2.08
CA THR A 9 -32.99 17.35 -1.51
C THR A 9 -31.96 17.04 -0.42
N SER A 10 -30.69 17.40 -0.65
CA SER A 10 -29.80 17.85 0.43
C SER A 10 -28.60 18.66 -0.10
N VAL A 11 -28.83 19.87 -0.63
CA VAL A 11 -27.77 20.91 -0.64
C VAL A 11 -28.46 22.27 -0.40
N LEU A 12 -28.07 22.95 0.66
CA LEU A 12 -28.46 24.33 0.93
C LEU A 12 -27.94 25.25 -0.19
N TRP A 13 -28.84 25.95 -0.87
CA TRP A 13 -28.71 27.29 -1.48
C TRP A 13 -27.31 27.77 -1.92
N ALA A 14 -26.59 27.01 -2.74
CA ALA A 14 -25.38 27.51 -3.39
C ALA A 14 -25.72 28.08 -4.77
N PHE A 15 -25.25 29.29 -5.07
CA PHE A 15 -25.40 29.92 -6.38
C PHE A 15 -24.16 29.64 -7.24
N PRO A 16 -24.34 29.44 -8.57
CA PRO A 16 -23.20 29.31 -9.47
C PRO A 16 -22.40 30.62 -9.47
N THR A 17 -21.10 30.52 -9.19
CA THR A 17 -20.15 31.64 -9.32
C THR A 17 -19.60 31.76 -10.73
N THR A 18 -19.83 30.75 -11.57
CA THR A 18 -19.48 30.75 -12.97
C THR A 18 -20.63 30.25 -13.84
N ASN A 19 -20.71 30.74 -15.08
CA ASN A 19 -21.45 30.05 -16.13
C ASN A 19 -20.85 28.65 -16.38
N GLU A 20 -21.53 27.84 -17.18
CA GLU A 20 -20.96 26.59 -17.68
C GLU A 20 -19.78 26.91 -18.59
N MET A 21 -18.58 26.50 -18.19
CA MET A 21 -17.34 26.75 -18.92
C MET A 21 -16.78 25.44 -19.47
N THR A 22 -16.05 25.52 -20.57
CA THR A 22 -15.27 24.38 -21.08
C THR A 22 -14.08 24.15 -20.15
N THR A 23 -13.82 22.89 -19.79
CA THR A 23 -12.65 22.56 -18.96
C THR A 23 -11.34 22.91 -19.68
N PRO A 24 -10.27 23.29 -18.95
CA PRO A 24 -8.95 23.54 -19.51
C PRO A 24 -8.42 22.49 -20.51
N ASN A 25 -8.68 21.20 -20.30
CA ASN A 25 -8.30 20.15 -21.25
C ASN A 25 -9.16 20.06 -22.53
N GLY A 26 -10.22 20.87 -22.64
CA GLY A 26 -11.13 20.93 -23.78
C GLY A 26 -12.15 19.79 -23.89
N ILE A 27 -12.17 18.85 -22.93
CA ILE A 27 -12.96 17.61 -23.04
C ILE A 27 -14.35 17.76 -22.42
N GLY A 28 -14.48 18.56 -21.37
CA GLY A 28 -15.64 18.59 -20.51
C GLY A 28 -16.20 19.98 -20.26
N ARG A 29 -17.14 20.04 -19.33
CA ARG A 29 -17.83 21.24 -18.89
C ARG A 29 -17.79 21.34 -17.38
N TYR A 30 -17.78 22.54 -16.83
CA TYR A 30 -17.81 22.72 -15.38
C TYR A 30 -18.51 24.00 -14.92
N ASN A 31 -18.94 23.96 -13.66
CA ASN A 31 -19.45 25.10 -12.90
C ASN A 31 -18.83 25.10 -11.50
N HIS A 32 -18.51 26.27 -10.99
CA HIS A 32 -18.21 26.48 -9.57
C HIS A 32 -19.39 27.13 -8.85
N PHE A 33 -19.51 26.86 -7.57
CA PHE A 33 -20.59 27.36 -6.72
C PHE A 33 -20.00 28.06 -5.48
N ASP A 34 -20.69 29.05 -4.95
CA ASP A 34 -20.27 29.85 -3.78
C ASP A 34 -20.20 29.04 -2.48
N GLY A 35 -20.97 27.96 -2.38
CA GLY A 35 -20.92 27.00 -1.28
C GLY A 35 -19.69 26.08 -1.28
N GLY A 36 -18.76 26.26 -2.22
CA GLY A 36 -17.54 25.45 -2.33
C GLY A 36 -17.72 24.15 -3.11
N GLN A 37 -18.88 23.93 -3.74
CA GLN A 37 -19.12 22.81 -4.65
C GLN A 37 -18.56 23.12 -6.04
N SER A 38 -18.28 22.07 -6.79
CA SER A 38 -18.02 22.16 -8.22
C SER A 38 -18.66 20.98 -8.94
N ILE A 39 -19.34 21.26 -10.05
CA ILE A 39 -19.90 20.21 -10.91
C ILE A 39 -19.03 20.14 -12.14
N TYR A 40 -18.53 18.94 -12.44
CA TYR A 40 -17.76 18.65 -13.65
C TYR A 40 -18.47 17.57 -14.45
N TRP A 41 -18.60 17.79 -15.75
CA TRP A 41 -19.13 16.84 -16.71
C TRP A 41 -18.09 16.48 -17.76
N SER A 42 -18.03 15.19 -18.12
CA SER A 42 -17.33 14.73 -19.32
C SER A 42 -18.19 13.71 -20.09
N PRO A 43 -17.95 13.52 -21.39
CA PRO A 43 -18.63 12.46 -22.15
C PRO A 43 -18.39 11.05 -21.57
N ALA A 44 -17.25 10.84 -20.91
CA ALA A 44 -16.86 9.52 -20.39
C ALA A 44 -17.45 9.21 -19.02
N THR A 45 -17.70 10.22 -18.19
CA THR A 45 -18.09 10.02 -16.79
C THR A 45 -19.50 10.55 -16.47
N GLY A 46 -20.05 11.46 -17.27
CA GLY A 46 -21.26 12.21 -16.90
C GLY A 46 -20.94 13.35 -15.94
N ALA A 47 -21.98 13.99 -15.41
CA ALA A 47 -21.86 15.11 -14.48
C ALA A 47 -21.78 14.61 -13.04
N HIS A 48 -20.78 15.07 -12.29
CA HIS A 48 -20.59 14.74 -10.88
C HIS A 48 -20.28 16.00 -10.08
N GLU A 49 -20.85 16.07 -8.89
CA GLU A 49 -20.63 17.10 -7.90
C GLU A 49 -19.47 16.70 -6.96
N ILE A 50 -18.55 17.61 -6.73
CA ILE A 50 -17.40 17.42 -5.84
C ILE A 50 -17.29 18.66 -4.95
N HIS A 51 -17.14 18.46 -3.64
CA HIS A 51 -17.02 19.55 -2.67
C HIS A 51 -15.99 19.31 -1.56
N GLY A 52 -15.89 20.32 -0.68
CA GLY A 52 -15.11 20.25 0.56
C GLY A 52 -13.64 19.90 0.32
N SER A 53 -13.05 19.20 1.28
CA SER A 53 -11.62 18.88 1.25
C SER A 53 -11.22 17.97 0.09
N ILE A 54 -12.14 17.14 -0.45
CA ILE A 54 -11.87 16.32 -1.63
C ILE A 54 -11.73 17.21 -2.87
N ARG A 55 -12.66 18.15 -3.06
CA ARG A 55 -12.61 19.14 -4.14
C ARG A 55 -11.37 20.00 -4.05
N ASP A 56 -11.06 20.52 -2.88
CA ASP A 56 -9.90 21.39 -2.67
C ASP A 56 -8.58 20.65 -2.92
N LYS A 57 -8.52 19.36 -2.56
CA LYS A 57 -7.38 18.50 -2.89
C LYS A 57 -7.23 18.32 -4.41
N TRP A 58 -8.31 17.97 -5.09
CA TRP A 58 -8.30 17.79 -6.53
C TRP A 58 -7.95 19.09 -7.27
N ALA A 59 -8.44 20.22 -6.79
CA ALA A 59 -8.09 21.56 -7.28
C ALA A 59 -6.58 21.82 -7.17
N ALA A 60 -5.99 21.53 -6.01
CA ALA A 60 -4.56 21.69 -5.77
C ALA A 60 -3.70 20.78 -6.67
N MET A 61 -4.25 19.67 -7.15
CA MET A 61 -3.60 18.76 -8.10
C MET A 61 -3.72 19.22 -9.56
N GLY A 62 -4.50 20.29 -9.84
CA GLY A 62 -4.75 20.77 -11.21
C GLY A 62 -6.05 20.24 -11.82
N TRP A 63 -7.05 19.91 -11.00
CA TRP A 63 -8.38 19.53 -11.46
C TRP A 63 -8.34 18.34 -12.45
N GLU A 64 -9.14 18.39 -13.51
CA GLU A 64 -9.23 17.36 -14.55
C GLU A 64 -7.99 17.25 -15.45
N THR A 65 -7.04 18.18 -15.32
CA THR A 65 -5.72 18.08 -15.96
C THR A 65 -4.72 17.25 -15.14
N SER A 66 -5.05 16.96 -13.87
CA SER A 66 -4.26 16.07 -13.02
C SER A 66 -4.33 14.61 -13.49
N ILE A 67 -3.47 13.76 -12.93
CA ILE A 67 -3.46 12.31 -13.22
C ILE A 67 -4.78 11.62 -12.89
N LEU A 68 -5.60 12.21 -12.02
CA LEU A 68 -6.90 11.66 -11.65
C LEU A 68 -7.96 11.85 -12.75
N GLY A 69 -7.83 12.87 -13.58
CA GLY A 69 -8.83 13.20 -14.60
C GLY A 69 -10.17 13.64 -14.00
N PHE A 70 -11.26 13.36 -14.70
CA PHE A 70 -12.61 13.74 -14.29
C PHE A 70 -13.15 12.85 -13.14
N PRO A 71 -14.04 13.39 -12.29
CA PRO A 71 -14.78 12.59 -11.32
C PRO A 71 -15.71 11.59 -12.03
N LYS A 72 -15.90 10.42 -11.39
CA LYS A 72 -16.82 9.35 -11.80
C LYS A 72 -17.98 9.14 -10.82
N THR A 73 -17.89 9.71 -9.64
CA THR A 73 -18.93 9.65 -8.62
C THR A 73 -19.02 11.01 -7.94
N ASP A 74 -20.21 11.34 -7.44
CA ASP A 74 -20.37 12.30 -6.37
C ASP A 74 -19.61 11.84 -5.10
N GLU A 75 -19.60 12.65 -4.04
CA GLU A 75 -19.04 12.25 -2.75
C GLU A 75 -19.82 11.08 -2.11
N LEU A 76 -19.11 9.98 -1.82
CA LEU A 76 -19.64 8.76 -1.22
C LEU A 76 -19.12 8.56 0.20
N PHE A 77 -19.89 7.80 1.00
CA PHE A 77 -19.47 7.34 2.32
C PHE A 77 -18.42 6.22 2.19
N GLY A 78 -17.33 6.31 2.95
CA GLY A 78 -16.40 5.21 3.14
C GLY A 78 -17.01 4.04 3.91
N ARG A 79 -16.30 2.91 3.96
CA ARG A 79 -16.73 1.71 4.71
C ARG A 79 -16.62 1.92 6.22
N THR A 80 -15.67 2.75 6.65
CA THR A 80 -15.68 3.36 7.97
C THR A 80 -16.63 4.56 7.92
N THR A 81 -17.62 4.61 8.81
CA THR A 81 -18.71 5.63 8.77
C THR A 81 -18.23 7.09 8.83
N LYS A 82 -16.95 7.32 9.14
CA LYS A 82 -16.31 8.63 9.28
C LYS A 82 -15.50 9.08 8.05
N ALA A 83 -15.33 8.23 7.04
CA ALA A 83 -14.62 8.59 5.82
C ALA A 83 -15.59 9.00 4.70
N ARG A 84 -15.07 9.81 3.78
CA ARG A 84 -15.70 10.19 2.52
C ARG A 84 -14.73 9.96 1.38
N TYR A 85 -15.23 9.70 0.19
CA TYR A 85 -14.38 9.60 -0.99
C TYR A 85 -15.14 9.93 -2.26
N SER A 86 -14.39 10.28 -3.29
CA SER A 86 -14.88 10.32 -4.67
C SER A 86 -13.93 9.52 -5.54
N ASP A 87 -14.48 8.72 -6.45
CA ASP A 87 -13.70 8.01 -7.44
C ASP A 87 -13.54 8.89 -8.69
N PHE A 88 -12.33 8.91 -9.23
CA PHE A 88 -11.96 9.62 -10.46
C PHE A 88 -11.58 8.61 -11.55
N GLN A 89 -11.30 9.09 -12.76
CA GLN A 89 -10.85 8.23 -13.86
C GLN A 89 -9.55 7.49 -13.51
N GLY A 90 -8.56 8.21 -12.98
CA GLY A 90 -7.22 7.69 -12.69
C GLY A 90 -6.99 7.20 -11.26
N GLY A 91 -7.93 7.40 -10.34
CA GLY A 91 -7.72 7.11 -8.93
C GLY A 91 -8.91 7.43 -8.05
N SER A 92 -8.66 7.62 -6.76
CA SER A 92 -9.65 8.02 -5.76
C SER A 92 -9.05 9.09 -4.86
N ILE A 93 -9.87 10.00 -4.33
CA ILE A 93 -9.48 10.85 -3.20
C ILE A 93 -10.33 10.48 -2.01
N TYR A 94 -9.69 10.19 -0.88
CA TYR A 94 -10.32 9.89 0.39
C TYR A 94 -10.09 11.02 1.37
N TRP A 95 -11.11 11.35 2.15
CA TRP A 95 -11.03 12.28 3.26
C TRP A 95 -11.56 11.65 4.55
N SER A 96 -10.91 11.98 5.65
CA SER A 96 -11.48 11.82 6.99
C SER A 96 -10.97 12.91 7.93
N PRO A 97 -11.66 13.18 9.06
CA PRO A 97 -11.13 14.06 10.08
C PRO A 97 -9.78 13.59 10.67
N ALA A 98 -9.46 12.30 10.57
CA ALA A 98 -8.25 11.72 11.15
C ALA A 98 -7.02 11.85 10.24
N THR A 99 -7.21 11.79 8.93
CA THR A 99 -6.12 11.73 7.94
C THR A 99 -6.07 12.97 7.05
N GLY A 100 -7.16 13.73 6.93
CA GLY A 100 -7.28 14.72 5.87
C GLY A 100 -7.53 14.08 4.51
N ALA A 101 -7.48 14.89 3.44
CA ALA A 101 -7.74 14.47 2.07
C ALA A 101 -6.46 13.98 1.38
N HIS A 102 -6.46 12.73 0.94
CA HIS A 102 -5.35 12.08 0.25
C HIS A 102 -5.81 11.36 -1.00
N GLU A 103 -5.02 11.49 -2.05
CA GLU A 103 -5.25 10.75 -3.28
C GLU A 103 -4.53 9.40 -3.24
N ILE A 104 -5.11 8.42 -3.94
CA ILE A 104 -4.43 7.20 -4.37
C ILE A 104 -4.75 7.00 -5.86
N HIS A 105 -3.76 6.69 -6.69
CA HIS A 105 -3.98 6.46 -8.13
C HIS A 105 -3.28 5.20 -8.66
N GLY A 106 -3.40 4.97 -9.97
CA GLY A 106 -2.69 3.92 -10.69
C GLY A 106 -2.82 2.53 -10.08
N SER A 107 -1.73 1.75 -10.13
CA SER A 107 -1.68 0.37 -9.63
C SER A 107 -1.85 0.27 -8.12
N ILE A 108 -1.46 1.29 -7.36
CA ILE A 108 -1.63 1.31 -5.91
C ILE A 108 -3.11 1.37 -5.54
N ASN A 109 -3.87 2.26 -6.19
CA ASN A 109 -5.31 2.35 -6.03
C ASN A 109 -6.00 1.05 -6.45
N VAL A 110 -5.58 0.45 -7.58
CA VAL A 110 -6.12 -0.84 -8.04
C VAL A 110 -5.97 -1.92 -6.96
N LEU A 111 -4.77 -2.09 -6.40
CA LEU A 111 -4.53 -3.09 -5.35
C LEU A 111 -5.36 -2.78 -4.09
N TRP A 112 -5.33 -1.55 -3.59
CA TRP A 112 -6.06 -1.18 -2.38
C TRP A 112 -7.57 -1.39 -2.53
N VAL A 113 -8.14 -1.06 -3.69
CA VAL A 113 -9.55 -1.32 -4.02
C VAL A 113 -9.84 -2.81 -4.01
N GLN A 114 -8.99 -3.64 -4.64
CA GLN A 114 -9.13 -5.11 -4.62
C GLN A 114 -9.02 -5.69 -3.20
N ARG A 115 -8.22 -5.08 -2.33
CA ARG A 115 -8.06 -5.48 -0.92
C ARG A 115 -9.22 -5.01 -0.04
N GLY A 116 -10.15 -4.22 -0.57
CA GLY A 116 -11.39 -3.83 0.09
C GLY A 116 -11.40 -2.40 0.62
N ARG A 117 -10.52 -1.52 0.11
CA ARG A 117 -10.45 -0.09 0.48
C ARG A 117 -10.24 0.08 2.00
N ASP A 118 -10.99 0.97 2.62
CA ASP A 118 -10.97 1.28 4.05
C ASP A 118 -11.71 0.26 4.93
N LYS A 119 -11.67 -1.04 4.56
CA LYS A 119 -12.26 -2.09 5.42
C LYS A 119 -11.61 -2.08 6.81
N LYS A 120 -12.40 -2.37 7.85
CA LYS A 120 -12.02 -2.29 9.27
C LYS A 120 -10.69 -2.98 9.59
N ASP A 121 -10.50 -4.21 9.09
CA ASP A 121 -9.31 -5.04 9.37
C ASP A 121 -8.33 -5.05 8.17
N GLY A 122 -8.28 -3.96 7.41
CA GLY A 122 -7.37 -3.77 6.29
C GLY A 122 -6.30 -2.70 6.57
N LEU A 123 -5.69 -2.21 5.50
CA LEU A 123 -4.69 -1.14 5.56
C LEU A 123 -5.22 0.18 6.16
N GLY A 124 -6.54 0.37 6.17
CA GLY A 124 -7.17 1.61 6.64
C GLY A 124 -7.15 2.71 5.59
N LEU A 125 -7.30 3.95 6.03
CA LEU A 125 -7.29 5.14 5.17
C LEU A 125 -5.87 5.55 4.78
N PRO A 126 -5.68 6.19 3.61
CA PRO A 126 -4.40 6.78 3.24
C PRO A 126 -3.99 7.88 4.23
N THR A 127 -2.69 7.99 4.51
CA THR A 127 -2.08 9.05 5.33
C THR A 127 -1.09 9.90 4.52
N THR A 128 -0.90 9.55 3.26
CA THR A 128 -0.13 10.33 2.28
C THR A 128 -0.86 10.26 0.95
N ASP A 129 -0.55 11.23 0.09
CA ASP A 129 -0.76 11.06 -1.35
C ASP A 129 0.16 9.96 -1.91
N GLU A 130 0.02 9.64 -3.19
CA GLU A 130 0.94 8.76 -3.90
C GLU A 130 2.23 9.53 -4.23
N LEU A 131 3.28 9.21 -3.47
CA LEU A 131 4.57 9.88 -3.57
C LEU A 131 5.56 9.07 -4.39
N SER A 132 6.56 9.74 -4.96
CA SER A 132 7.70 9.06 -5.58
C SER A 132 8.63 8.50 -4.51
N THR A 133 9.20 7.33 -4.71
CA THR A 133 10.30 6.86 -3.87
C THR A 133 11.56 7.72 -4.10
N PRO A 134 12.35 8.06 -3.07
CA PRO A 134 13.42 9.06 -3.20
C PRO A 134 14.58 8.71 -4.14
N ASN A 135 15.08 7.47 -4.12
CA ASN A 135 16.33 7.10 -4.82
C ASN A 135 16.16 5.98 -5.86
N LYS A 136 14.96 5.42 -5.99
CA LYS A 136 14.65 4.34 -6.93
C LYS A 136 13.38 4.70 -7.70
N PRO A 137 13.21 4.21 -8.95
CA PRO A 137 11.97 4.40 -9.68
C PRO A 137 10.86 3.59 -9.00
N GLY A 138 9.90 4.30 -8.40
CA GLY A 138 8.79 3.69 -7.69
C GLY A 138 7.85 4.73 -7.11
N ARG A 139 6.72 4.23 -6.59
CA ARG A 139 5.62 5.00 -6.03
C ARG A 139 5.16 4.36 -4.73
N TYR A 140 4.62 5.14 -3.80
CA TYR A 140 4.02 4.57 -2.59
C TYR A 140 2.91 5.46 -2.02
N ASN A 141 1.98 4.80 -1.32
CA ASN A 141 1.13 5.45 -0.32
C ASN A 141 1.36 4.77 1.04
N HIS A 142 1.41 5.58 2.08
CA HIS A 142 1.21 5.08 3.44
C HIS A 142 -0.28 5.10 3.80
N PHE A 143 -0.68 4.09 4.56
CA PHE A 143 -2.01 3.94 5.12
C PHE A 143 -1.88 3.78 6.63
N GLN A 144 -2.99 3.95 7.36
CA GLN A 144 -3.01 3.87 8.83
C GLN A 144 -2.34 2.61 9.39
N ASN A 145 -2.57 1.46 8.74
CA ASN A 145 -2.12 0.16 9.22
C ASN A 145 -1.09 -0.50 8.29
N GLY A 146 -0.58 0.20 7.28
CA GLY A 146 0.37 -0.41 6.35
C GLY A 146 0.82 0.51 5.23
N SER A 147 1.39 -0.05 4.18
CA SER A 147 1.83 0.70 3.01
C SER A 147 1.72 -0.14 1.76
N ILE A 148 1.47 0.53 0.64
CA ILE A 148 1.56 -0.10 -0.67
C ILE A 148 2.67 0.60 -1.43
N TYR A 149 3.58 -0.20 -1.98
CA TYR A 149 4.65 0.27 -2.84
C TYR A 149 4.49 -0.33 -4.22
N TRP A 150 4.77 0.46 -5.24
CA TRP A 150 4.83 0.04 -6.63
C TRP A 150 6.23 0.31 -7.20
N SER A 151 6.73 -0.62 -8.00
CA SER A 151 7.88 -0.40 -8.87
C SER A 151 7.61 -0.99 -10.27
N PRO A 152 8.33 -0.54 -11.32
CA PRO A 152 8.21 -1.12 -12.66
C PRO A 152 8.48 -2.63 -12.68
N ASP A 153 9.39 -3.11 -11.84
CA ASP A 153 9.86 -4.51 -11.86
C ASP A 153 8.98 -5.45 -11.03
N THR A 154 8.32 -4.94 -10.00
CA THR A 154 7.57 -5.76 -9.04
C THR A 154 6.07 -5.53 -9.08
N GLY A 155 5.59 -4.43 -9.64
CA GLY A 155 4.19 -4.04 -9.50
C GLY A 155 3.86 -3.55 -8.09
N ALA A 156 2.56 -3.39 -7.81
CA ALA A 156 2.08 -2.87 -6.53
C ALA A 156 1.94 -4.01 -5.51
N HIS A 157 2.47 -3.81 -4.30
CA HIS A 157 2.38 -4.78 -3.21
C HIS A 157 2.20 -4.12 -1.85
N GLU A 158 1.38 -4.72 -0.99
CA GLU A 158 1.16 -4.28 0.37
C GLU A 158 2.15 -4.90 1.38
N VAL A 159 2.61 -4.08 2.32
CA VAL A 159 3.42 -4.49 3.46
C VAL A 159 2.81 -3.84 4.71
N HIS A 160 2.55 -4.62 5.76
CA HIS A 160 1.89 -4.11 6.96
C HIS A 160 2.44 -4.74 8.26
N GLY A 161 1.91 -4.29 9.40
CA GLY A 161 2.28 -4.78 10.73
C GLY A 161 3.79 -4.82 11.00
N SER A 162 4.24 -5.83 11.77
CA SER A 162 5.64 -5.95 12.17
C SER A 162 6.61 -6.16 11.01
N ILE A 163 6.15 -6.70 9.87
CA ILE A 163 6.99 -6.85 8.68
C ILE A 163 7.30 -5.48 8.08
N ARG A 164 6.28 -4.62 7.96
CA ARG A 164 6.47 -3.24 7.52
C ARG A 164 7.39 -2.48 8.47
N ASP A 165 7.19 -2.59 9.77
CA ASP A 165 8.00 -1.87 10.76
C ASP A 165 9.46 -2.30 10.69
N LYS A 166 9.72 -3.60 10.47
CA LYS A 166 11.05 -4.13 10.23
C LYS A 166 11.68 -3.55 8.97
N TRP A 167 10.97 -3.62 7.84
CA TRP A 167 11.45 -3.10 6.56
C TRP A 167 11.71 -1.59 6.61
N ALA A 168 10.85 -0.85 7.31
CA ALA A 168 11.03 0.58 7.59
C ALA A 168 12.33 0.85 8.35
N ALA A 169 12.59 0.09 9.42
CA ALA A 169 13.81 0.22 10.22
C ALA A 169 15.08 -0.12 9.42
N MET A 170 14.96 -0.93 8.36
CA MET A 170 16.05 -1.24 7.44
C MET A 170 16.27 -0.18 6.36
N GLY A 171 15.40 0.84 6.27
CA GLY A 171 15.47 1.89 5.25
C GLY A 171 14.59 1.66 4.03
N TRP A 172 13.48 0.93 4.18
CA TRP A 172 12.47 0.72 3.13
C TRP A 172 13.06 0.12 1.84
N GLU A 173 12.64 0.62 0.68
CA GLU A 173 13.12 0.21 -0.64
C GLU A 173 14.61 0.52 -0.85
N ASN A 174 15.22 1.39 -0.03
CA ASN A 174 16.65 1.68 -0.08
C ASN A 174 17.50 0.64 0.65
N SER A 175 16.88 -0.24 1.44
CA SER A 175 17.56 -1.38 2.06
C SER A 175 18.05 -2.40 1.02
N LEU A 176 18.86 -3.36 1.48
CA LEU A 176 19.29 -4.51 0.67
C LEU A 176 18.11 -5.33 0.12
N LEU A 177 16.94 -5.26 0.76
CA LEU A 177 15.77 -6.02 0.36
C LEU A 177 15.11 -5.42 -0.89
N GLY A 178 15.20 -4.11 -1.11
CA GLY A 178 14.53 -3.45 -2.23
C GLY A 178 13.01 -3.43 -2.11
N PHE A 179 12.31 -3.42 -3.24
CA PHE A 179 10.85 -3.39 -3.28
C PHE A 179 10.22 -4.75 -2.92
N PRO A 180 9.01 -4.76 -2.34
CA PRO A 180 8.23 -5.99 -2.18
C PRO A 180 7.88 -6.62 -3.54
N LYS A 181 7.86 -7.96 -3.58
CA LYS A 181 7.43 -8.81 -4.71
C LYS A 181 6.15 -9.60 -4.41
N THR A 182 5.68 -9.53 -3.18
CA THR A 182 4.44 -10.13 -2.74
C THR A 182 3.75 -9.16 -1.79
N ASP A 183 2.43 -9.29 -1.71
CA ASP A 183 1.69 -8.82 -0.55
C ASP A 183 2.11 -9.62 0.70
N GLU A 184 1.60 -9.22 1.87
CA GLU A 184 1.79 -10.00 3.08
C GLU A 184 0.95 -11.29 3.01
N LEU A 185 1.63 -12.43 3.03
CA LEU A 185 1.01 -13.75 2.93
C LEU A 185 1.11 -14.50 4.26
N THR A 186 0.11 -15.33 4.54
CA THR A 186 0.20 -16.31 5.63
C THR A 186 1.16 -17.42 5.23
N THR A 187 2.03 -17.83 6.15
CA THR A 187 2.92 -18.97 5.92
C THR A 187 2.12 -20.26 5.74
N PRO A 188 2.59 -21.21 4.91
CA PRO A 188 1.94 -22.52 4.72
C PRO A 188 1.54 -23.26 6.00
N ASN A 189 2.30 -23.13 7.10
CA ASN A 189 1.96 -23.74 8.39
C ASN A 189 0.86 -22.98 9.17
N GLY A 190 0.39 -21.83 8.70
CA GLY A 190 -0.66 -21.01 9.32
C GLY A 190 -0.22 -20.21 10.55
N VAL A 191 1.05 -20.28 10.95
CA VAL A 191 1.54 -19.69 12.22
C VAL A 191 2.01 -18.25 12.05
N GLY A 192 2.59 -17.93 10.89
CA GLY A 192 3.28 -16.67 10.66
C GLY A 192 2.82 -15.97 9.40
N ARG A 193 3.54 -14.88 9.11
CA ARG A 193 3.32 -14.00 7.96
C ARG A 193 4.64 -13.73 7.27
N TYR A 194 4.63 -13.43 5.99
CA TYR A 194 5.83 -13.04 5.27
C TYR A 194 5.55 -12.12 4.09
N ASN A 195 6.56 -11.34 3.72
CA ASN A 195 6.68 -10.73 2.41
C ASN A 195 7.99 -11.19 1.77
N HIS A 196 7.96 -11.47 0.47
CA HIS A 196 9.17 -11.54 -0.33
C HIS A 196 9.49 -10.16 -0.91
N PHE A 197 10.77 -9.83 -0.94
CA PHE A 197 11.32 -8.62 -1.52
C PHE A 197 12.29 -8.99 -2.65
N GLN A 198 12.76 -8.00 -3.41
CA GLN A 198 13.72 -8.23 -4.49
C GLN A 198 14.97 -8.99 -4.00
N GLY A 199 15.58 -8.51 -2.92
CA GLY A 199 16.83 -9.04 -2.37
C GLY A 199 16.69 -10.06 -1.24
N GLY A 200 15.48 -10.34 -0.74
CA GLY A 200 15.32 -11.25 0.39
C GLY A 200 13.86 -11.49 0.79
N SER A 201 13.64 -11.89 2.03
CA SER A 201 12.32 -12.05 2.64
C SER A 201 12.33 -11.50 4.05
N ILE A 202 11.16 -11.07 4.54
CA ILE A 202 10.96 -10.88 5.98
C ILE A 202 9.85 -11.84 6.40
N TYR A 203 10.12 -12.59 7.46
CA TYR A 203 9.16 -13.52 8.07
C TYR A 203 8.88 -13.06 9.50
N TRP A 204 7.61 -13.16 9.89
CA TRP A 204 7.14 -12.90 11.24
C TRP A 204 6.42 -14.12 11.79
N SER A 205 6.63 -14.41 13.08
CA SER A 205 5.77 -15.30 13.86
C SER A 205 5.54 -14.71 15.26
N PRO A 206 4.49 -15.11 15.98
CA PRO A 206 4.27 -14.68 17.36
C PRO A 206 5.44 -15.00 18.30
N ALA A 207 6.17 -16.09 18.03
CA ALA A 207 7.26 -16.56 18.88
C ALA A 207 8.61 -15.87 18.59
N THR A 208 8.82 -15.40 17.36
CA THR A 208 10.12 -14.90 16.91
C THR A 208 10.12 -13.42 16.61
N GLY A 209 8.97 -12.81 16.35
CA GLY A 209 8.94 -11.46 15.77
C GLY A 209 9.38 -11.47 14.29
N ALA A 210 9.59 -10.28 13.74
CA ALA A 210 9.90 -10.08 12.31
C ALA A 210 11.41 -10.05 12.06
N HIS A 211 11.89 -10.97 11.23
CA HIS A 211 13.30 -11.12 10.87
C HIS A 211 13.48 -11.22 9.36
N GLU A 212 14.53 -10.56 8.88
CA GLU A 212 14.93 -10.66 7.48
C GLU A 212 15.81 -11.90 7.25
N VAL A 213 15.68 -12.49 6.06
CA VAL A 213 16.63 -13.48 5.55
C VAL A 213 16.89 -13.18 4.07
N HIS A 214 18.16 -13.10 3.67
CA HIS A 214 18.54 -12.75 2.30
C HIS A 214 19.64 -13.65 1.71
N GLY A 215 19.94 -13.42 0.43
CA GLY A 215 21.04 -14.06 -0.30
C GLY A 215 21.08 -15.59 -0.22
N SER A 216 22.29 -16.17 -0.22
CA SER A 216 22.49 -17.62 -0.21
C SER A 216 21.93 -18.31 1.03
N ILE A 217 21.82 -17.60 2.16
CA ILE A 217 21.23 -18.14 3.39
C ILE A 217 19.73 -18.36 3.18
N ARG A 218 19.02 -17.35 2.66
CA ARG A 218 17.60 -17.47 2.26
C ARG A 218 17.39 -18.59 1.26
N ASP A 219 18.22 -18.66 0.22
CA ASP A 219 18.06 -19.68 -0.83
C ASP A 219 18.29 -21.08 -0.28
N ARG A 220 19.24 -21.25 0.66
CA ARG A 220 19.42 -22.52 1.36
C ARG A 220 18.20 -22.87 2.22
N TRP A 221 17.68 -21.92 2.99
CA TRP A 221 16.48 -22.13 3.80
C TRP A 221 15.26 -22.50 2.94
N ALA A 222 15.09 -21.81 1.81
CA ALA A 222 14.08 -22.11 0.80
C ALA A 222 14.17 -23.55 0.29
N SER A 223 15.39 -24.01 -0.06
CA SER A 223 15.64 -25.38 -0.54
C SER A 223 15.31 -26.46 0.50
N LEU A 224 15.23 -26.09 1.77
CA LEU A 224 14.92 -26.99 2.88
C LEU A 224 13.41 -26.97 3.24
N GLY A 225 12.61 -26.13 2.61
CA GLY A 225 11.18 -26.00 2.90
C GLY A 225 10.82 -24.83 3.81
N TRP A 226 11.65 -23.78 3.88
CA TRP A 226 11.35 -22.55 4.63
C TRP A 226 11.02 -22.82 6.11
N GLU A 227 10.00 -22.13 6.65
CA GLU A 227 9.54 -22.26 8.02
C GLU A 227 8.88 -23.61 8.33
N THR A 228 8.60 -24.43 7.31
CA THR A 228 8.12 -25.81 7.49
C THR A 228 9.26 -26.82 7.65
N SER A 229 10.51 -26.39 7.39
CA SER A 229 11.70 -27.21 7.61
C SER A 229 11.99 -27.44 9.10
N GLN A 230 12.93 -28.34 9.39
CA GLN A 230 13.42 -28.54 10.77
C GLN A 230 13.98 -27.27 11.43
N LEU A 231 14.34 -26.25 10.65
CA LEU A 231 14.85 -24.98 11.18
C LEU A 231 13.74 -24.12 11.78
N GLY A 232 12.51 -24.19 11.25
CA GLY A 232 11.42 -23.30 11.62
C GLY A 232 11.64 -21.85 11.20
N PHE A 233 11.06 -20.91 11.94
CA PHE A 233 11.16 -19.47 11.66
C PHE A 233 12.53 -18.88 12.03
N PRO A 234 12.98 -17.82 11.36
CA PRO A 234 14.17 -17.07 11.77
C PRO A 234 13.98 -16.42 13.15
N THR A 235 15.03 -16.42 13.98
CA THR A 235 15.10 -15.81 15.31
C THR A 235 16.11 -14.66 15.38
N SER A 236 16.82 -14.41 14.28
CA SER A 236 17.68 -13.25 14.09
C SER A 236 17.65 -12.81 12.62
N ASP A 237 18.07 -11.57 12.38
CA ASP A 237 18.46 -11.16 11.02
C ASP A 237 19.80 -11.80 10.64
N GLU A 238 20.24 -11.64 9.39
CA GLU A 238 21.58 -12.07 9.03
C GLU A 238 22.67 -11.17 9.66
N TYR A 239 23.61 -11.78 10.40
CA TYR A 239 24.73 -11.08 11.05
C TYR A 239 26.09 -11.67 10.67
N ALA A 240 27.14 -10.87 10.86
CA ALA A 240 28.51 -11.28 10.55
C ALA A 240 29.05 -12.22 11.63
N ILE A 241 29.80 -13.24 11.20
CA ILE A 241 30.52 -14.17 12.08
C ILE A 241 32.01 -14.20 11.74
N ALA A 242 32.83 -14.71 12.66
CA ALA A 242 34.28 -14.81 12.51
C ALA A 242 34.67 -15.54 11.20
N GLY A 243 35.80 -15.15 10.62
CA GLY A 243 36.29 -15.70 9.36
C GLY A 243 35.60 -15.12 8.11
N GLY A 244 34.93 -13.97 8.23
CA GLY A 244 34.25 -13.31 7.11
C GLY A 244 32.96 -13.99 6.67
N GLY A 245 32.35 -14.79 7.55
CA GLY A 245 31.10 -15.47 7.28
C GLY A 245 29.88 -14.63 7.67
N ARG A 246 28.72 -15.14 7.29
CA ARG A 246 27.40 -14.62 7.65
C ARG A 246 26.56 -15.72 8.29
N ARG A 247 25.59 -15.37 9.13
CA ARG A 247 24.72 -16.36 9.79
C ARG A 247 23.35 -15.77 10.08
N THR A 248 22.33 -16.61 9.96
CA THR A 248 20.99 -16.38 10.48
C THR A 248 20.64 -17.53 11.41
N ASP A 249 20.10 -17.20 12.58
CA ASP A 249 19.58 -18.18 13.53
C ASP A 249 18.10 -18.43 13.26
N PHE A 250 17.69 -19.66 13.52
CA PHE A 250 16.32 -20.10 13.38
C PHE A 250 15.84 -20.74 14.69
N GLN A 251 14.59 -21.15 14.72
CA GLN A 251 14.05 -21.98 15.79
C GLN A 251 14.80 -23.33 15.90
N ASN A 252 14.38 -24.14 16.87
CA ASN A 252 14.85 -25.53 17.04
C ASN A 252 16.38 -25.66 17.23
N ASN A 253 17.02 -24.62 17.74
CA ASN A 253 18.48 -24.55 17.91
C ASN A 253 19.24 -24.81 16.59
N CYS A 254 18.66 -24.34 15.49
CA CYS A 254 19.23 -24.40 14.16
C CYS A 254 19.73 -23.03 13.70
N PHE A 255 20.70 -23.04 12.80
CA PHE A 255 21.17 -21.85 12.10
C PHE A 255 21.60 -22.21 10.68
N ILE A 256 21.64 -21.22 9.81
CA ILE A 256 22.36 -21.33 8.53
C ILE A 256 23.51 -20.34 8.57
N ARG A 257 24.70 -20.82 8.28
CA ARG A 257 25.89 -19.98 8.09
C ARG A 257 26.33 -20.02 6.65
N TRP A 258 26.93 -18.94 6.18
CA TRP A 258 27.51 -18.85 4.85
C TRP A 258 28.95 -18.35 4.95
N TYR A 259 29.84 -18.94 4.15
CA TYR A 259 31.18 -18.44 3.87
C TYR A 259 31.40 -18.41 2.36
N PRO A 260 32.26 -17.51 1.84
CA PRO A 260 32.61 -17.51 0.41
C PRO A 260 33.17 -18.85 -0.08
N SER A 261 33.90 -19.58 0.77
CA SER A 261 34.56 -20.84 0.42
C SER A 261 33.65 -22.08 0.45
N THR A 262 32.58 -22.06 1.25
CA THR A 262 31.75 -23.26 1.49
C THR A 262 30.28 -23.06 1.14
N GLY A 263 29.87 -21.85 0.80
CA GLY A 263 28.45 -21.51 0.63
C GLY A 263 27.64 -21.64 1.92
N ALA A 264 26.31 -21.69 1.76
CA ALA A 264 25.37 -21.72 2.87
C ALA A 264 25.13 -23.15 3.40
N GLN A 265 25.32 -23.34 4.70
CA GLN A 265 25.26 -24.62 5.40
C GLN A 265 24.28 -24.51 6.57
N ALA A 266 23.26 -25.37 6.57
CA ALA A 266 22.33 -25.51 7.68
C ALA A 266 22.90 -26.45 8.75
N VAL A 267 22.78 -26.06 10.01
CA VAL A 267 23.26 -26.81 11.17
C VAL A 267 22.15 -26.79 12.22
N CYS A 268 21.80 -27.95 12.77
CA CYS A 268 20.85 -28.09 13.86
C CYS A 268 21.51 -28.85 15.01
N ASN A 269 21.63 -28.21 16.16
CA ASN A 269 22.29 -28.80 17.31
C ASN A 269 21.27 -29.58 18.14
N SER A 270 21.49 -30.89 18.30
CA SER A 270 20.65 -31.72 19.19
C SER A 270 20.73 -31.21 20.62
N VAL A 271 19.58 -31.00 21.27
CA VAL A 271 19.51 -30.89 22.73
C VAL A 271 19.92 -32.25 23.30
N PRO A 272 20.92 -32.33 24.21
CA PRO A 272 21.21 -33.58 24.91
C PRO A 272 19.94 -34.08 25.59
N LYS A 273 19.49 -35.30 25.30
CA LYS A 273 18.50 -35.96 26.15
C LYS A 273 19.21 -36.26 27.47
N PHE A 274 18.84 -35.53 28.52
CA PHE A 274 19.22 -35.85 29.90
C PHE A 274 18.37 -37.03 30.40
#